data_AF-A0A7W1WYM2-F1
#
_entry.id   AF-A0A7W1WYM2-F1
#
_cell.length_a   1.000
_cell.length_b   1.000
_cell.length_c   1.000
_cell.angle_alpha   90.00
_cell.angle_beta   90.00
_cell.angle_gamma   90.00
#
_symmetry.space_group_name_H-M   'P 1'
#
loop_
_entity.id
_entity.type
_entity.pdbx_description
1 polymer ?
#
loop_
_entity_poly.entity_id
_entity_poly.type
_entity_poly.pdbx_seq_one_letter_code
_entity_poly.pdbx_strand_id
1 'polypeptide(L)'
;MAFDMYIGSEHDSIDAQEEYILSMINGDEKEYPQLNKIHLNFYGDVVFSSAEASDLIFELLKLNALNIHLNTQFKLLILRLSSFFSIAVRTNQKVVCAGD
;
A
#
# COMPACT_ATOMS: atom_id res chain seq x y z
N MET A 1 -5.14 3.20 14.32
CA MET A 1 -4.50 2.03 13.73
C MET A 1 -5.58 1.33 12.96
N ALA A 2 -5.45 1.27 11.65
CA ALA A 2 -6.44 0.60 10.82
C ALA A 2 -5.78 -0.56 10.06
N PHE A 3 -4.56 -0.36 9.53
CA PHE A 3 -3.83 -1.40 8.81
C PHE A 3 -2.33 -1.37 9.13
N ASP A 4 -1.87 -2.25 10.02
CA ASP A 4 -0.46 -2.43 10.35
C ASP A 4 0.22 -3.36 9.34
N MET A 5 1.50 -3.11 9.06
CA MET A 5 2.30 -3.86 8.09
C MET A 5 3.67 -4.19 8.68
N TYR A 6 4.13 -5.44 8.48
CA TYR A 6 5.37 -5.94 9.05
C TYR A 6 6.23 -6.66 8.02
N ILE A 7 7.54 -6.38 8.03
CA ILE A 7 8.57 -7.09 7.25
C ILE A 7 9.71 -7.46 8.20
N GLY A 8 9.67 -8.66 8.77
CA GLY A 8 10.64 -9.06 9.79
C GLY A 8 10.56 -8.16 11.02
N SER A 9 11.58 -7.31 11.24
CA SER A 9 11.61 -6.31 12.32
C SER A 9 11.11 -4.92 11.91
N GLU A 10 10.89 -4.69 10.62
CA GLU A 10 10.38 -3.41 10.11
C GLU A 10 8.86 -3.34 10.26
N HIS A 11 8.35 -2.17 10.61
CA HIS A 11 6.92 -1.89 10.81
C HIS A 11 6.56 -0.53 10.19
N ASP A 12 5.40 -0.49 9.56
CA ASP A 12 4.72 0.73 9.11
C ASP A 12 3.20 0.48 9.17
N SER A 13 2.40 1.51 8.97
CA SER A 13 0.94 1.40 9.01
C SER A 13 0.26 2.34 8.02
N ILE A 14 -1.00 2.06 7.72
CA ILE A 14 -1.92 3.02 7.10
C ILE A 14 -2.95 3.39 8.17
N ASP A 15 -2.94 4.66 8.56
CA ASP A 15 -3.91 5.17 9.53
C ASP A 15 -5.29 5.39 8.88
N ALA A 16 -6.34 5.47 9.70
CA ALA A 16 -7.70 5.77 9.22
C ALA A 16 -7.78 7.11 8.46
N GLN A 17 -6.92 8.07 8.79
CA GLN A 17 -6.81 9.34 8.06
C GLN A 17 -6.13 9.19 6.69
N GLU A 18 -5.46 8.06 6.46
CA GLU A 18 -4.72 7.74 5.24
C GLU A 18 -5.50 6.77 4.34
N GLU A 19 -6.53 6.10 4.86
CA GLU A 19 -7.45 5.20 4.14
C GLU A 19 -8.02 5.83 2.86
N TYR A 20 -8.15 7.16 2.82
CA TYR A 20 -8.62 7.89 1.63
C TYR A 20 -7.81 7.58 0.36
N ILE A 21 -6.56 7.11 0.48
CA ILE A 21 -5.77 6.64 -0.68
C ILE A 21 -6.48 5.51 -1.44
N LEU A 22 -7.23 4.66 -0.73
CA LEU A 22 -7.95 3.53 -1.29
C LEU A 22 -9.23 3.97 -2.02
N SER A 23 -9.79 5.13 -1.66
CA SER A 23 -10.91 5.71 -2.39
C SER A 23 -10.53 6.17 -3.81
N MET A 24 -9.24 6.39 -4.07
CA MET A 24 -8.73 6.88 -5.36
C MET A 24 -8.74 5.82 -6.45
N ILE A 25 -8.89 4.55 -6.09
CA ILE A 25 -8.97 3.43 -7.05
C ILE A 25 -10.41 2.97 -7.33
N ASN A 26 -11.41 3.63 -6.73
CA ASN A 26 -12.83 3.30 -6.92
C ASN A 26 -13.22 3.44 -8.40
N GLY A 27 -13.75 2.37 -8.99
CA GLY A 27 -14.09 2.28 -10.40
C GLY A 27 -12.96 1.78 -11.31
N ASP A 28 -11.72 1.69 -10.79
CA ASP A 28 -10.53 1.22 -11.48
C ASP A 28 -9.89 0.02 -10.76
N GLU A 29 -10.63 -0.74 -9.95
CA GLU A 29 -10.08 -1.77 -9.06
C GLU A 29 -9.34 -2.88 -9.82
N LYS A 30 -9.70 -3.12 -11.09
CA LYS A 30 -9.02 -4.09 -11.97
C LYS A 30 -7.63 -3.63 -12.40
N GLU A 31 -7.41 -2.33 -12.45
CA GLU A 31 -6.14 -1.70 -12.81
C GLU A 31 -5.19 -1.57 -11.61
N TYR A 32 -5.71 -1.77 -10.40
CA TYR A 32 -4.99 -1.69 -9.12
C TYR A 32 -5.30 -2.89 -8.21
N PRO A 33 -5.01 -4.13 -8.66
CA PRO A 33 -5.39 -5.33 -7.92
C PRO A 33 -4.77 -5.41 -6.52
N GLN A 34 -3.55 -4.94 -6.29
CA GLN A 34 -2.90 -5.00 -4.98
C GLN A 34 -3.42 -3.92 -4.02
N LEU A 35 -3.65 -2.70 -4.50
CA LEU A 35 -4.31 -1.66 -3.70
C LEU A 35 -5.75 -2.06 -3.37
N ASN A 36 -6.46 -2.69 -4.30
CA ASN A 36 -7.79 -3.23 -4.03
C ASN A 36 -7.74 -4.38 -3.01
N LYS A 37 -6.68 -5.20 -3.03
CA LYS A 37 -6.45 -6.22 -2.01
C LYS A 37 -6.27 -5.61 -0.62
N ILE A 38 -5.56 -4.47 -0.50
CA ILE A 38 -5.50 -3.71 0.77
C ILE A 38 -6.90 -3.21 1.13
N HIS A 39 -7.62 -2.58 0.21
CA HIS A 39 -8.96 -2.04 0.45
C HIS A 39 -9.94 -3.10 0.97
N LEU A 40 -9.96 -4.30 0.38
CA LEU A 40 -10.83 -5.39 0.81
C LEU A 40 -10.45 -5.98 2.17
N ASN A 41 -9.20 -5.80 2.62
CA ASN A 41 -8.68 -6.37 3.86
C ASN A 41 -8.21 -5.28 4.82
N PHE A 42 -8.71 -4.05 4.70
CA PHE A 42 -8.18 -2.92 5.44
C PHE A 42 -8.34 -3.10 6.96
N TYR A 43 -9.39 -3.79 7.37
CA TYR A 43 -9.67 -4.16 8.77
C TYR A 43 -9.46 -5.66 9.03
N GLY A 44 -8.56 -6.30 8.27
CA GLY A 44 -8.33 -7.74 8.35
C GLY A 44 -6.89 -8.13 8.09
N ASP A 45 -6.65 -9.44 8.10
CA ASP A 45 -5.32 -9.99 7.87
C ASP A 45 -5.07 -10.22 6.38
N VAL A 46 -3.93 -9.76 5.90
CA VAL A 46 -3.51 -10.02 4.51
C VAL A 46 -2.00 -10.17 4.42
N VAL A 47 -1.55 -11.02 3.51
CA VAL A 47 -0.14 -11.25 3.25
C VAL A 47 0.18 -10.91 1.80
N PHE A 48 1.27 -10.18 1.60
CA PHE A 48 1.85 -9.91 0.28
C PHE A 48 3.18 -10.66 0.16
N SER A 49 3.32 -11.43 -0.92
CA SER A 49 4.62 -11.92 -1.36
C SER A 49 5.51 -10.78 -1.84
N SER A 50 6.81 -11.04 -1.97
CA SER A 50 7.76 -10.07 -2.57
C SER A 50 7.35 -9.66 -3.99
N ALA A 51 6.70 -10.54 -4.76
CA ALA A 51 6.23 -10.21 -6.10
C ALA A 51 5.03 -9.26 -6.05
N GLU A 52 4.02 -9.59 -5.23
CA GLU A 52 2.85 -8.73 -5.03
C GLU A 52 3.24 -7.36 -4.43
N ALA A 53 4.24 -7.32 -3.55
CA ALA A 53 4.80 -6.07 -3.03
C ALA A 53 5.45 -5.23 -4.15
N SER A 54 6.11 -5.87 -5.13
CA SER A 54 6.63 -5.17 -6.31
C SER A 54 5.51 -4.60 -7.18
N ASP A 55 4.46 -5.38 -7.43
CA ASP A 55 3.30 -4.92 -8.20
C ASP A 55 2.61 -3.74 -7.51
N LEU A 56 2.48 -3.81 -6.18
CA LEU A 56 1.91 -2.73 -5.36
C LEU A 56 2.73 -1.43 -5.45
N ILE A 57 4.07 -1.50 -5.50
CA ILE A 57 4.90 -0.32 -5.74
C ILE A 57 4.56 0.31 -7.10
N PHE A 58 4.43 -0.50 -8.16
CA PHE A 58 4.08 0.02 -9.47
C PHE A 58 2.68 0.64 -9.50
N GLU A 59 1.72 0.04 -8.82
CA GLU A 59 0.37 0.60 -8.64
C GLU A 59 0.40 1.95 -7.92
N LEU A 60 1.15 2.06 -6.82
CA LEU A 60 1.33 3.30 -6.07
C LEU A 60 1.99 4.39 -6.93
N LEU A 61 3.02 4.05 -7.71
CA LEU A 61 3.68 5.00 -8.61
C LEU A 61 2.77 5.44 -9.77
N LYS A 62 1.98 4.52 -10.33
CA LYS A 62 0.95 4.82 -11.35
C LYS A 62 -0.08 5.78 -10.78
N LEU A 63 -0.57 5.53 -9.56
CA LEU A 63 -1.52 6.39 -8.86
C LEU A 63 -0.94 7.80 -8.66
N ASN A 64 0.33 7.91 -8.28
CA ASN A 64 1.02 9.20 -8.14
C ASN A 64 1.14 9.96 -9.46
N ALA A 65 1.48 9.25 -10.55
CA ALA A 65 1.70 9.84 -11.85
C ALA A 65 0.41 10.39 -12.48
N LEU A 66 -0.72 9.69 -12.28
CA LEU A 66 -2.02 10.12 -12.81
C LEU A 66 -2.64 11.25 -11.99
N ASN A 67 -2.26 11.40 -10.72
CA ASN A 67 -2.85 12.36 -9.80
C ASN A 67 -1.89 13.49 -9.41
N ILE A 68 -1.34 14.17 -10.43
CA ILE A 68 -0.29 15.20 -10.29
C ILE A 68 -0.72 16.37 -9.39
N HIS A 69 -2.02 16.66 -9.34
CA HIS A 69 -2.62 17.78 -8.58
C HIS A 69 -2.88 17.47 -7.10
N LEU A 70 -2.60 16.26 -6.62
CA LEU A 70 -2.81 15.94 -5.21
C LEU A 70 -1.87 16.69 -4.29
N ASN A 71 -2.34 16.85 -3.05
CA ASN A 71 -1.61 17.55 -2.00
C ASN A 71 -0.30 16.83 -1.65
N THR A 72 0.61 17.56 -1.00
CA THR A 72 1.92 17.05 -0.62
C THR A 72 1.84 15.83 0.31
N GLN A 73 0.84 15.77 1.19
CA GLN A 73 0.65 14.67 2.13
C GLN A 73 0.42 13.35 1.41
N PHE A 74 -0.40 13.35 0.36
CA PHE A 74 -0.65 12.16 -0.46
C PHE A 74 0.60 11.65 -1.16
N LYS A 75 1.39 12.56 -1.74
CA LYS A 75 2.64 12.21 -2.43
C LYS A 75 3.66 11.60 -1.45
N LEU A 76 3.71 12.13 -0.22
CA LEU A 76 4.55 11.61 0.85
C LEU A 76 4.06 10.24 1.34
N LEU A 77 2.74 10.04 1.46
CA LEU A 77 2.15 8.74 1.80
C LEU A 77 2.54 7.68 0.77
N ILE A 78 2.33 7.95 -0.52
CA ILE A 78 2.74 7.04 -1.60
C ILE A 78 4.23 6.72 -1.51
N LEU A 79 5.08 7.73 -1.32
CA LEU A 79 6.52 7.52 -1.24
C LEU A 79 6.91 6.68 -0.03
N ARG A 80 6.27 6.90 1.13
CA ARG A 80 6.46 6.12 2.36
C ARG A 80 6.10 4.65 2.11
N LEU A 81 4.88 4.39 1.62
CA LEU A 81 4.41 3.03 1.33
C LEU A 81 5.28 2.34 0.29
N SER A 82 5.60 3.02 -0.82
CA SER A 82 6.48 2.47 -1.86
C SER A 82 7.86 2.12 -1.31
N SER A 83 8.40 2.96 -0.43
CA SER A 83 9.70 2.72 0.23
C SER A 83 9.63 1.52 1.16
N PHE A 84 8.56 1.38 1.95
CA PHE A 84 8.33 0.21 2.81
C PHE A 84 8.25 -1.09 2.01
N PHE A 85 7.39 -1.15 0.98
CA PHE A 85 7.27 -2.33 0.13
C PHE A 85 8.57 -2.66 -0.63
N SER A 86 9.39 -1.65 -0.94
CA SER A 86 10.69 -1.89 -1.58
C SER A 86 11.66 -2.70 -0.70
N ILE A 87 11.49 -2.65 0.63
CA ILE A 87 12.26 -3.48 1.56
C ILE A 87 11.94 -4.96 1.29
N ALA A 88 10.66 -5.32 1.27
CA ALA A 88 10.20 -6.69 1.00
C ALA A 88 10.72 -7.20 -0.36
N VAL A 89 10.71 -6.35 -1.39
CA VAL A 89 11.25 -6.69 -2.71
C VAL A 89 12.74 -6.95 -2.66
N ARG A 90 13.51 -6.07 -2.01
CA ARG A 90 14.97 -6.19 -1.94
C ARG A 90 15.45 -7.35 -1.09
N THR A 91 14.71 -7.69 -0.04
CA THR A 91 15.05 -8.78 0.88
C THR A 91 14.35 -10.10 0.54
N ASN A 92 13.49 -10.11 -0.49
CA ASN A 92 12.64 -11.23 -0.88
C ASN A 92 11.80 -11.77 0.28
N GLN A 93 11.29 -10.87 1.13
CA GLN A 93 10.45 -11.18 2.27
C GLN A 93 8.97 -10.94 1.96
N LYS A 94 8.10 -11.52 2.78
CA LYS A 94 6.66 -11.26 2.74
C LYS A 94 6.34 -10.06 3.63
N VAL A 95 5.31 -9.31 3.25
CA VAL A 95 4.65 -8.34 4.12
C VAL A 95 3.47 -9.02 4.79
N VAL A 96 3.45 -9.02 6.11
CA VAL A 96 2.30 -9.48 6.90
C VAL A 96 1.56 -8.25 7.38
N CYS A 97 0.27 -8.15 7.05
CA CYS A 97 -0.56 -7.04 7.47
C CYS A 97 -1.63 -7.53 8.44
N ALA A 98 -1.94 -6.70 9.42
CA ALA A 98 -2.98 -6.93 10.41
C ALA A 98 -3.82 -5.66 10.55
N GLY A 99 -5.13 -5.77 10.36
CA GLY A 99 -6.08 -4.68 10.61
C GLY A 99 -6.78 -4.82 11.95
N ASP A 100 -7.24 -3.69 12.50
CA ASP A 100 -8.03 -3.61 13.75
C ASP A 100 -9.46 -3.14 13.47
#